data_AF-A0A936HB67-F1
#
_entry.id   AF-A0A936HB67-F1
#
_cell.length_a   1.000
_cell.length_b   1.000
_cell.length_c   1.000
_cell.angle_alpha   90.00
_cell.angle_beta   90.00
_cell.angle_gamma   90.00
#
_symmetry.space_group_name_H-M   'P 1'
#
loop_
_entity.id
_entity.type
_entity.pdbx_description
1 polymer ?
#
loop_
_entity_poly.entity_id
_entity_poly.type
_entity_poly.pdbx_seq_one_letter_code
_entity_poly.pdbx_strand_id
1 'polypeptide(L)'
;MAQALTPEILKRTSRAFAGTHGRSEENQQLGFTPGFRDEETGVVYISCWSDGTPAPFHALDGLPEHLILARGPGGRAVAVKASIVAGFIRWGLFYTREQAAHCLD
;
A
#
# COMPACT_ATOMS: atom_id res chain seq x y z
N MET A 1 4.40 -11.84 17.14
CA MET A 1 3.18 -11.06 16.89
C MET A 1 3.45 -10.22 15.65
N ALA A 2 2.80 -10.52 14.52
CA ALA A 2 2.93 -9.67 13.33
C ALA A 2 2.31 -8.30 13.63
N GLN A 3 3.03 -7.22 13.35
CA GLN A 3 2.57 -5.87 13.70
C GLN A 3 1.55 -5.38 12.67
N ALA A 4 0.44 -4.81 13.13
CA ALA A 4 -0.58 -4.21 12.27
C ALA A 4 0.05 -3.14 11.35
N LEU A 5 -0.42 -3.04 10.12
CA LEU A 5 0.04 -2.00 9.20
C LEU A 5 -0.66 -0.68 9.53
N THR A 6 0.12 0.38 9.75
CA THR A 6 -0.38 1.72 10.10
C THR A 6 0.16 2.79 9.13
N PRO A 7 -0.45 3.99 9.08
CA PRO A 7 0.08 5.10 8.29
C PRO A 7 1.53 5.47 8.65
N GLU A 8 1.94 5.34 9.90
CA GLU A 8 3.32 5.60 10.35
C GLU A 8 4.29 4.57 9.78
N ILE A 9 3.90 3.29 9.77
CA ILE A 9 4.70 2.22 9.15
C ILE A 9 4.84 2.48 7.66
N LEU A 10 3.75 2.85 6.95
CA LEU A 10 3.80 3.21 5.53
C LEU A 10 4.74 4.38 5.25
N LYS A 11 4.71 5.43 6.08
CA LYS A 11 5.64 6.56 5.96
C LYS A 11 7.09 6.13 6.18
N ARG A 12 7.35 5.28 7.17
CA ARG A 12 8.70 4.78 7.49
C ARG A 12 9.24 3.91 6.36
N THR A 13 8.45 2.93 5.88
CA THR A 13 8.87 2.06 4.79
C THR A 13 9.06 2.86 3.51
N SER A 14 8.17 3.81 3.19
CA SER A 14 8.37 4.69 2.03
C SER A 14 9.69 5.47 2.08
N ARG A 15 10.10 5.98 3.25
CA ARG A 15 11.40 6.65 3.39
C ARG A 15 12.58 5.71 3.18
N ALA A 16 12.46 4.43 3.55
CA ALA A 16 13.53 3.45 3.36
C ALA A 16 13.81 3.16 1.87
N PHE A 17 12.82 3.35 1.00
CA PHE A 17 12.93 3.17 -0.46
C PHE A 17 13.24 4.47 -1.23
N ALA A 18 13.65 5.54 -0.54
CA ALA A 18 13.97 6.81 -1.21
C ALA A 18 15.17 6.66 -2.16
N GLY A 19 15.03 7.22 -3.36
CA GLY A 19 16.01 7.08 -4.44
C GLY A 19 15.88 5.77 -5.22
N THR A 20 14.79 5.01 -5.03
CA THR A 20 14.51 3.77 -5.75
C THR A 20 13.10 3.79 -6.32
N HIS A 21 12.78 2.89 -7.25
CA HIS A 21 11.40 2.75 -7.75
C HIS A 21 10.42 2.08 -6.75
N GLY A 22 10.84 1.91 -5.49
CA GLY A 22 10.02 1.37 -4.40
C GLY A 22 9.09 2.40 -3.73
N ARG A 23 9.02 3.65 -4.21
CA ARG A 23 8.01 4.63 -3.76
C ARG A 23 7.18 5.14 -4.93
N SER A 24 5.97 5.57 -4.60
CA SER A 24 4.98 6.07 -5.54
C SER A 24 5.51 7.27 -6.33
N GLU A 25 6.22 8.19 -5.68
CA GLU A 25 6.76 9.39 -6.33
C GLU A 25 7.76 9.07 -7.46
N GLU A 26 8.59 8.03 -7.30
CA GLU A 26 9.59 7.66 -8.29
C GLU A 26 9.06 6.70 -9.36
N ASN A 27 7.98 5.95 -9.09
CA ASN A 27 7.50 4.91 -9.99
C ASN A 27 6.15 5.18 -10.69
N GLN A 28 5.48 6.27 -10.34
CA GLN A 28 4.18 6.63 -10.91
C GLN A 28 4.22 6.76 -12.44
N GLN A 29 5.29 7.37 -12.99
CA GLN A 29 5.46 7.55 -14.45
C GLN A 29 5.76 6.24 -15.19
N LEU A 30 6.04 5.15 -14.47
CA LEU A 30 6.38 3.84 -15.03
C LEU A 30 5.18 2.88 -15.10
N GLY A 31 3.99 3.38 -14.79
CA GLY A 31 2.74 2.61 -14.81
C GLY A 31 2.51 1.77 -13.55
N PHE A 32 3.24 2.04 -12.45
CA PHE A 32 2.95 1.43 -11.15
C PHE A 32 1.81 2.18 -10.46
N THR A 33 0.79 1.43 -10.04
CA THR A 33 -0.33 1.92 -9.24
C THR A 33 -0.13 1.48 -7.79
N PRO A 34 -0.14 2.36 -6.79
CA PRO A 34 -0.02 1.96 -5.39
C PRO A 34 -1.15 1.02 -4.98
N GLY A 35 -0.82 0.01 -4.17
CA GLY A 35 -1.82 -0.90 -3.64
C GLY A 35 -1.30 -1.80 -2.55
N PHE A 36 -2.13 -2.77 -2.22
CA PHE A 36 -1.93 -3.68 -1.10
C PHE A 36 -2.25 -5.10 -1.53
N ARG A 37 -1.58 -6.07 -0.93
CA ARG A 37 -1.93 -7.48 -1.02
C ARG A 37 -2.16 -8.02 0.38
N ASP A 38 -3.25 -8.74 0.54
CA ASP A 38 -3.46 -9.55 1.74
C ASP A 38 -2.75 -10.90 1.54
N GLU A 39 -1.71 -11.17 2.32
CA GLU A 39 -0.96 -12.43 2.24
C GLU A 39 -1.77 -13.64 2.74
N GLU A 40 -2.80 -13.42 3.55
CA GLU A 40 -3.68 -14.49 4.04
C GLU A 40 -4.56 -15.03 2.91
N THR A 41 -5.12 -14.14 2.09
CA THR A 41 -6.11 -14.49 1.07
C THR A 41 -5.57 -14.42 -0.36
N GLY A 42 -4.43 -13.76 -0.56
CA GLY A 42 -3.86 -13.43 -1.86
C GLY A 42 -4.53 -12.28 -2.59
N VAL A 43 -5.62 -11.71 -2.05
CA VAL A 43 -6.39 -10.64 -2.70
C VAL A 43 -5.58 -9.35 -2.78
N VAL A 44 -5.67 -8.67 -3.93
CA VAL A 44 -5.00 -7.40 -4.19
C VAL A 44 -6.03 -6.28 -4.18
N TYR A 45 -5.69 -5.19 -3.49
CA TYR A 45 -6.50 -4.00 -3.34
C TYR A 45 -5.74 -2.79 -3.90
N ILE A 46 -6.38 -2.00 -4.77
CA ILE A 46 -5.82 -0.73 -5.21
C ILE A 46 -5.85 0.24 -4.02
N SER A 47 -4.81 1.05 -3.88
CA SER A 47 -4.82 2.11 -2.88
C SER A 47 -5.77 3.21 -3.36
N CYS A 48 -6.84 3.41 -2.60
CA CYS A 48 -7.86 4.40 -2.89
C CYS A 48 -8.09 5.31 -1.69
N TRP A 49 -8.63 6.49 -1.97
CA TRP A 49 -9.28 7.33 -0.98
C TRP A 49 -10.59 6.69 -0.49
N SER A 50 -11.19 7.26 0.56
CA SER A 50 -12.44 6.76 1.14
C SER A 50 -13.63 6.81 0.18
N ASP A 51 -13.57 7.61 -0.89
CA ASP A 51 -14.56 7.67 -1.97
C ASP A 51 -14.33 6.65 -3.08
N GLY A 52 -13.28 5.81 -2.97
CA GLY A 52 -12.91 4.80 -3.95
C GLY A 52 -12.03 5.30 -5.09
N THR A 53 -11.74 6.60 -5.17
CA THR A 53 -10.84 7.14 -6.20
C THR A 53 -9.38 6.72 -5.94
N PRO A 54 -8.58 6.37 -6.96
CA PRO A 54 -7.20 5.94 -6.75
C PRO A 54 -6.34 7.00 -6.06
N ALA A 55 -5.63 6.58 -5.01
CA ALA A 55 -4.70 7.43 -4.30
C ALA A 55 -3.33 7.42 -4.99
N PRO A 56 -2.65 8.58 -5.11
CA PRO A 56 -1.31 8.65 -5.71
C PRO A 56 -0.22 8.03 -4.82
N PHE A 57 -0.56 7.62 -3.60
CA PHE A 57 0.32 6.93 -2.66
C PHE A 57 -0.49 5.95 -1.80
N HIS A 58 0.18 5.15 -0.98
CA HIS A 58 -0.46 4.19 -0.07
C HIS A 58 -1.32 4.90 0.99
N ALA A 59 -2.60 5.03 0.70
CA ALA A 59 -3.67 5.40 1.61
C ALA A 59 -4.44 4.15 2.06
N LEU A 60 -4.79 4.08 3.36
CA LEU A 60 -5.57 2.99 3.94
C LEU A 60 -7.08 3.25 3.88
N ASP A 61 -7.48 4.47 3.55
CA ASP A 61 -8.86 4.98 3.69
C ASP A 61 -9.88 4.25 2.81
N GLY A 62 -9.47 3.77 1.63
CA GLY A 62 -10.31 3.01 0.71
C GLY A 62 -10.28 1.49 0.92
N LEU A 63 -9.61 0.97 1.96
CA LEU A 63 -9.59 -0.47 2.22
C LEU A 63 -10.93 -0.97 2.78
N PRO A 64 -11.35 -2.20 2.42
CA PRO A 64 -12.56 -2.81 2.97
C PRO A 64 -12.55 -2.96 4.50
N GLU A 65 -13.73 -2.89 5.11
CA GLU A 65 -13.91 -2.93 6.57
C GLU A 65 -13.31 -4.19 7.21
N HIS A 66 -13.40 -5.35 6.56
CA HIS A 66 -12.89 -6.62 7.12
C HIS A 66 -11.36 -6.67 7.26
N LEU A 67 -10.64 -5.71 6.68
CA LEU A 67 -9.19 -5.56 6.82
C LEU A 67 -8.82 -4.55 7.91
N ILE A 68 -9.75 -3.69 8.32
CA ILE A 68 -9.50 -2.58 9.23
C ILE A 68 -9.61 -3.07 10.67
N LEU A 69 -8.56 -2.82 11.45
CA LEU A 69 -8.50 -3.19 12.87
C LEU A 69 -8.88 -2.01 13.77
N ALA A 70 -8.60 -0.78 13.33
CA ALA A 70 -8.92 0.42 14.09
C ALA A 70 -9.14 1.63 13.17
N ARG A 71 -10.09 2.47 13.57
CA ARG A 71 -10.36 3.79 12.98
C ARG A 71 -10.07 4.89 13.99
N GLY A 72 -9.47 5.97 13.50
CA GLY A 72 -9.24 7.19 14.25
C GLY A 72 -10.41 8.18 14.13
N PRO A 73 -10.24 9.41 14.64
CA PRO A 73 -11.22 10.47 14.50
C PRO A 73 -11.62 10.71 13.03
N GLY A 74 -12.91 10.94 12.79
CA GLY A 74 -13.44 11.14 11.44
C GLY A 74 -13.53 9.86 10.59
N GLY A 75 -13.39 8.68 11.19
CA GLY A 75 -13.56 7.39 10.50
C GLY A 75 -12.35 6.94 9.70
N ARG A 76 -11.22 7.66 9.77
CA ARG A 76 -9.99 7.33 9.06
C ARG A 76 -9.40 5.99 9.54
N ALA A 77 -9.01 5.11 8.61
CA ALA A 77 -8.30 3.88 8.96
C ALA A 77 -6.91 4.21 9.54
N VAL A 78 -6.64 3.75 10.76
CA VAL A 78 -5.35 3.98 11.44
C VAL A 78 -4.56 2.68 11.68
N ALA A 79 -5.22 1.53 11.59
CA ALA A 79 -4.56 0.23 11.61
C ALA A 79 -5.35 -0.77 10.76
N VAL A 80 -4.63 -1.59 9.99
CA VAL A 80 -5.17 -2.73 9.25
C VAL A 80 -4.43 -4.02 9.59
N LYS A 81 -4.98 -5.16 9.19
CA LYS A 81 -4.40 -6.49 9.42
C LYS A 81 -2.89 -6.52 9.09
N ALA A 82 -2.14 -7.25 9.90
CA ALA A 82 -0.70 -7.42 9.69
C ALA A 82 -0.34 -8.22 8.43
N SER A 83 -1.30 -8.98 7.87
CA SER A 83 -1.16 -9.69 6.59
C SER A 83 -1.17 -8.75 5.38
N ILE A 84 -1.53 -7.48 5.57
CA ILE A 84 -1.58 -6.50 4.48
C ILE A 84 -0.17 -6.00 4.20
N VAL A 85 0.31 -6.26 2.99
CA VAL A 85 1.61 -5.82 2.49
C VAL A 85 1.42 -4.70 1.46
N ALA A 86 2.16 -3.61 1.63
CA ALA A 86 2.16 -2.49 0.69
C ALA A 86 3.06 -2.77 -0.51
N GLY A 87 2.55 -2.50 -1.71
CA GLY A 87 3.26 -2.70 -2.96
C GLY A 87 2.62 -1.93 -4.10
N PHE A 88 2.75 -2.43 -5.31
CA PHE A 88 2.28 -1.79 -6.52
C PHE A 88 1.65 -2.79 -7.48
N ILE A 89 0.65 -2.34 -8.23
CA ILE A 89 0.07 -3.07 -9.34
C ILE A 89 0.63 -2.50 -10.63
N ARG A 90 1.17 -3.37 -11.48
CA ARG A 90 1.58 -3.04 -12.85
C ARG A 90 1.20 -4.20 -13.76
N TRP A 91 0.52 -3.88 -14.86
CA TRP A 91 0.03 -4.88 -15.83
C TRP A 91 -0.78 -6.04 -15.19
N GLY A 92 -1.55 -5.73 -14.14
CA GLY A 92 -2.38 -6.72 -13.42
C GLY A 92 -1.61 -7.60 -12.42
N LEU A 93 -0.30 -7.42 -12.29
CA LEU A 93 0.53 -8.15 -11.33
C LEU A 93 0.88 -7.28 -10.13
N PHE A 94 0.95 -7.90 -8.95
CA PHE A 94 1.39 -7.25 -7.73
C PHE A 94 2.90 -7.39 -7.55
N TYR A 95 3.54 -6.27 -7.23
CA TYR A 95 4.97 -6.15 -6.93
C TYR A 95 5.12 -5.59 -5.52
N THR A 96 5.95 -6.20 -4.68
CA THR A 96 6.37 -5.57 -3.41
C THR A 96 7.19 -4.32 -3.68
N ARG A 97 7.44 -3.51 -2.66
CA ARG A 97 8.32 -2.32 -2.80
C ARG A 97 9.73 -2.71 -3.22
N GLU A 98 10.25 -3.82 -2.72
CA GLU A 98 11.55 -4.38 -3.09
C GLU A 98 11.54 -4.81 -4.56
N GLN A 99 10.53 -5.56 -5.00
CA GLN A 99 10.42 -5.96 -6.40
C GLN A 99 10.29 -4.75 -7.32
N ALA A 100 9.50 -3.74 -6.94
CA ALA A 100 9.39 -2.50 -7.70
C ALA A 100 10.72 -1.74 -7.78
N ALA A 101 11.48 -1.68 -6.67
CA ALA A 101 12.80 -1.05 -6.62
C ALA A 101 13.80 -1.67 -7.62
N HIS A 102 13.72 -2.98 -7.84
CA HIS A 102 14.57 -3.74 -8.76
C HIS A 102 13.97 -3.97 -10.16
N CYS A 103 12.74 -3.51 -10.42
CA CYS A 103 12.02 -3.85 -11.66
C CYS A 103 12.56 -3.13 -12.91
N LEU A 104 13.61 -2.33 -12.79
CA LEU A 104 14.20 -1.53 -13.86
C LEU A 104 15.73 -1.70 -14.00
N ASP A 105 16.30 -2.75 -13.40
CA ASP A 105 17.66 -3.19 -13.71
C ASP A 105 17.68 -4.07 -14.98
#